data_AF-A0A658NP21-F1
#
_entry.id   AF-A0A658NP21-F1
#
_cell.length_a   1.000
_cell.length_b   1.000
_cell.length_c   1.000
_cell.angle_alpha   90.00
_cell.angle_beta   90.00
_cell.angle_gamma   90.00
#
_symmetry.space_group_name_H-M   'P 1'
#
loop_
_entity.id
_entity.type
_entity.pdbx_description
1 polymer ?
#
loop_
_entity_poly.entity_id
_entity_poly.type
_entity_poly.pdbx_seq_one_letter_code
_entity_poly.pdbx_strand_id
1 'polypeptide(L)'
;AVGKAVRESGASVRVATKCGRQINPHLNKGYTPEVLRGYVEDSLKRLGTDCIDLIQLHCPPTEVYYRPEIFGEFEKLKQEGKILNL
;
A
#
# COMPACT_ATOMS: atom_id res chain seq x y z
N ALA A 1 -16.37 2.29 -2.81
CA ALA A 1 -17.27 1.44 -1.98
C ALA A 1 -16.76 1.34 -0.55
N VAL A 2 -15.65 0.63 -0.30
CA VAL A 2 -15.11 0.41 1.07
C VAL A 2 -14.87 1.71 1.84
N GLY A 3 -14.14 2.68 1.26
CA GLY A 3 -13.85 3.95 1.95
C GLY A 3 -15.10 4.69 2.40
N LYS A 4 -16.14 4.73 1.55
CA LYS A 4 -17.45 5.31 1.90
C LYS A 4 -18.09 4.56 3.07
N ALA A 5 -18.15 3.23 3.00
CA ALA A 5 -18.74 2.39 4.03
C ALA A 5 -18.04 2.53 5.39
N VAL A 6 -16.70 2.60 5.41
CA VAL A 6 -15.93 2.81 6.64
C VAL A 6 -16.28 4.16 7.28
N ARG A 7 -16.27 5.25 6.49
CA ARG A 7 -16.59 6.58 7.01
C ARG A 7 -18.03 6.72 7.50
N GLU A 8 -18.98 6.09 6.81
CA GLU A 8 -20.41 6.13 7.18
C GLU A 8 -20.75 5.20 8.35
N SER A 9 -19.89 4.20 8.67
CA SER A 9 -20.17 3.24 9.73
C SER A 9 -20.13 3.84 11.15
N GLY A 10 -19.40 4.95 11.35
CA GLY A 10 -19.11 5.51 12.67
C GLY A 10 -18.29 4.59 13.60
N ALA A 11 -17.90 3.41 13.12
CA ALA A 11 -17.12 2.44 13.89
C ALA A 11 -15.62 2.68 13.72
N SER A 12 -14.84 2.29 14.73
CA SER A 12 -13.38 2.20 14.59
C SER A 12 -13.04 0.94 13.78
N VAL A 13 -12.76 1.12 12.50
CA VAL A 13 -12.43 0.03 11.56
C VAL A 13 -10.96 0.10 11.19
N ARG A 14 -10.25 -1.02 11.32
CA ARG A 14 -8.90 -1.20 10.79
C ARG A 14 -8.96 -1.61 9.33
N VAL A 15 -8.27 -0.89 8.46
CA VAL A 15 -8.28 -1.12 7.02
C VAL A 15 -6.96 -1.76 6.58
N ALA A 16 -7.06 -2.97 6.05
CA ALA A 16 -5.97 -3.63 5.34
C ALA A 16 -6.19 -3.57 3.82
N THR A 17 -5.16 -3.21 3.07
CA THR A 17 -5.19 -3.21 1.60
C THR A 17 -3.90 -3.77 1.02
N LYS A 18 -3.83 -3.90 -0.31
CA LYS A 18 -2.68 -4.50 -0.99
C LYS A 18 -2.27 -3.68 -2.22
N CYS A 19 -0.99 -3.70 -2.58
CA CYS A 19 -0.46 -2.99 -3.76
C CYS A 19 0.43 -3.89 -4.64
N GLY A 20 0.73 -3.44 -5.86
CA GLY A 20 1.69 -4.07 -6.76
C GLY A 20 1.12 -5.02 -7.82
N ARG A 21 -0.01 -5.70 -7.57
CA ARG A 21 -0.58 -6.69 -8.53
C ARG A 21 -0.95 -6.13 -9.91
N GLN A 22 -1.18 -4.83 -9.99
CA GLN A 22 -1.55 -4.12 -11.22
C GLN A 22 -0.36 -3.72 -12.09
N ILE A 23 0.88 -4.00 -11.65
CA ILE A 23 2.08 -3.81 -12.47
C ILE A 23 1.97 -4.74 -13.69
N ASN A 24 2.05 -4.15 -14.89
CA ASN A 24 1.90 -4.88 -16.14
C ASN A 24 3.01 -4.46 -17.12
N PRO A 25 3.88 -5.39 -17.59
CA PRO A 25 3.91 -6.81 -17.22
C PRO A 25 4.29 -7.02 -15.75
N HIS A 26 3.72 -8.04 -15.10
CA HIS A 26 3.90 -8.36 -13.67
C HIS A 26 5.29 -8.96 -13.39
N LEU A 27 6.32 -8.13 -13.55
CA LEU A 27 7.74 -8.51 -13.48
C LEU A 27 8.44 -7.74 -12.36
N ASN A 28 9.49 -8.34 -11.79
CA ASN A 28 10.31 -7.74 -10.73
C ASN A 28 10.71 -6.28 -11.05
N LYS A 29 11.16 -6.01 -12.28
CA LYS A 29 11.60 -4.67 -12.72
C LYS A 29 10.54 -3.58 -12.58
N GLY A 30 9.26 -3.93 -12.57
CA GLY A 30 8.16 -2.96 -12.43
C GLY A 30 7.88 -2.56 -10.99
N TYR A 31 8.42 -3.28 -10.01
CA TYR A 31 8.37 -2.90 -8.61
C TYR A 31 9.46 -1.87 -8.35
N THR A 32 9.10 -0.59 -8.32
CA THR A 32 9.99 0.49 -7.89
C THR A 32 9.38 1.21 -6.70
N PRO A 33 10.19 1.86 -5.84
CA PRO A 33 9.70 2.69 -4.75
C PRO A 33 8.61 3.68 -5.17
N GLU A 34 8.83 4.37 -6.29
CA GLU A 34 7.92 5.40 -6.81
C GLU A 34 6.57 4.81 -7.22
N VAL A 35 6.58 3.67 -7.91
CA VAL A 35 5.36 2.98 -8.35
C VAL A 35 4.55 2.49 -7.14
N LEU A 36 5.22 1.87 -6.16
CA LEU A 36 4.55 1.35 -4.97
C LEU A 36 3.98 2.48 -4.11
N ARG A 37 4.73 3.58 -3.91
CA ARG A 37 4.23 4.79 -3.26
C ARG A 37 2.98 5.31 -3.95
N GLY A 38 2.99 5.44 -5.27
CA GLY A 38 1.83 5.88 -6.03
C GLY A 38 0.59 5.02 -5.75
N TYR A 39 0.75 3.70 -5.64
CA TYR A 39 -0.37 2.81 -5.29
C TYR A 39 -0.88 2.94 -3.85
N VAL A 40 0.01 3.25 -2.91
CA VAL A 40 -0.38 3.56 -1.52
C VAL A 40 -1.20 4.85 -1.50
N GLU A 41 -0.71 5.90 -2.15
CA GLU A 41 -1.37 7.21 -2.21
C GLU A 41 -2.71 7.16 -2.93
N ASP A 42 -2.81 6.40 -4.03
CA ASP A 42 -4.08 6.12 -4.69
C ASP A 42 -5.07 5.40 -3.77
N SER A 43 -4.57 4.49 -2.92
CA SER A 43 -5.40 3.76 -1.97
C SER A 43 -5.91 4.67 -0.85
N LEU A 44 -5.06 5.53 -0.30
CA LEU A 44 -5.45 6.58 0.65
C LEU A 44 -6.55 7.46 0.08
N LYS A 45 -6.37 7.95 -1.16
CA LYS A 45 -7.37 8.76 -1.86
C LYS A 45 -8.69 8.03 -2.05
N ARG A 46 -8.68 6.78 -2.49
CA ARG A 46 -9.90 5.96 -2.69
C ARG A 46 -10.61 5.64 -1.38
N LEU A 47 -9.85 5.39 -0.32
CA LEU A 47 -10.37 5.13 1.02
C LEU A 47 -10.85 6.41 1.71
N GLY A 48 -10.32 7.57 1.32
CA GLY A 48 -10.58 8.87 1.96
C GLY A 48 -10.09 8.87 3.41
N THR A 49 -8.87 8.39 3.63
CA THR A 49 -8.16 8.35 4.92
C THR A 49 -6.72 8.78 4.68
N ASP A 50 -6.10 9.36 5.70
CA ASP A 50 -4.70 9.76 5.67
C ASP A 50 -3.75 8.62 6.09
N CYS A 51 -4.29 7.54 6.66
CA CYS A 51 -3.53 6.38 7.13
C CYS A 51 -4.21 5.05 6.80
N ILE A 52 -3.42 4.05 6.40
CA ILE A 52 -3.80 2.64 6.22
C ILE A 52 -3.20 1.79 7.35
N ASP A 53 -3.98 0.95 8.01
CA ASP A 53 -3.49 0.13 9.13
C ASP A 53 -2.49 -0.95 8.72
N LEU A 54 -2.71 -1.59 7.57
CA LEU A 54 -1.85 -2.63 7.03
C LEU A 54 -1.84 -2.59 5.50
N ILE A 55 -0.68 -2.38 4.90
CA ILE A 55 -0.51 -2.55 3.46
C ILE A 55 0.29 -3.82 3.17
N GLN A 56 -0.10 -4.59 2.16
CA GLN A 56 0.60 -5.83 1.81
C GLN A 56 1.05 -5.79 0.34
N LEU A 57 2.20 -6.40 0.04
CA LEU A 57 2.57 -6.70 -1.34
C LEU A 57 1.67 -7.81 -1.88
N HIS A 58 1.01 -7.56 -3.02
CA HIS A 58 0.05 -8.49 -3.60
C HIS A 58 0.70 -9.39 -4.65
N CYS A 59 1.03 -10.63 -4.24
CA CYS A 59 1.67 -11.66 -5.08
C CYS A 59 2.90 -11.16 -5.87
N PRO A 60 3.88 -10.50 -5.23
CA PRO A 60 5.06 -10.05 -5.95
C PRO A 60 5.92 -11.24 -6.42
N PRO A 61 6.68 -11.09 -7.52
CA PRO A 61 7.75 -12.02 -7.86
C PRO A 61 8.72 -12.19 -6.70
N THR A 62 9.28 -13.39 -6.54
CA THR A 62 10.12 -13.77 -5.39
C THR A 62 11.29 -12.80 -5.17
N GLU A 63 11.88 -12.29 -6.24
CA GLU A 63 13.02 -11.38 -6.20
C GLU A 63 12.70 -10.06 -5.48
N VAL A 64 11.44 -9.61 -5.51
CA VAL A 64 11.01 -8.36 -4.85
C VAL A 64 11.20 -8.44 -3.34
N TYR A 65 11.04 -9.61 -2.73
CA TYR A 65 11.23 -9.79 -1.29
C TYR A 65 12.69 -9.56 -0.84
N TYR A 66 13.65 -9.60 -1.76
CA TYR A 66 15.07 -9.42 -1.47
C TYR A 66 15.59 -8.03 -1.88
N ARG A 67 14.69 -7.09 -2.17
CA ARG A 67 15.03 -5.74 -2.63
C ARG A 67 14.88 -4.71 -1.50
N PRO A 68 15.98 -4.34 -0.81
CA PRO A 68 15.91 -3.49 0.38
C PRO A 68 15.30 -2.12 0.10
N GLU A 69 15.43 -1.59 -1.13
CA GLU A 69 14.83 -0.32 -1.52
C GLU A 69 13.29 -0.35 -1.48
N ILE A 70 12.67 -1.51 -1.67
CA ILE A 70 11.21 -1.67 -1.62
C ILE A 70 10.71 -1.55 -0.18
N PHE A 71 11.34 -2.28 0.74
CA PHE A 71 10.99 -2.22 2.17
C PHE A 71 11.38 -0.87 2.78
N GLY A 72 12.51 -0.30 2.35
CA GLY A 72 12.93 1.04 2.74
C GLY A 72 11.90 2.10 2.36
N GLU A 73 11.18 1.94 1.24
CA GLU A 73 10.11 2.85 0.87
C GLU A 73 8.88 2.72 1.78
N PHE A 74 8.49 1.51 2.16
CA PHE A 74 7.41 1.31 3.12
C PHE A 74 7.77 1.82 4.52
N GLU A 75 9.03 1.74 4.95
CA GLU A 75 9.49 2.37 6.18
C GLU A 75 9.36 3.90 6.13
N LYS A 76 9.67 4.55 5.00
CA LYS A 76 9.41 5.99 4.83
C LYS A 76 7.91 6.30 4.92
N LEU A 77 7.07 5.52 4.23
CA LEU A 77 5.61 5.69 4.29
C LEU A 77 5.07 5.53 5.72
N LYS A 78 5.68 4.65 6.51
CA LYS A 78 5.35 4.48 7.93
C LYS A 78 5.79 5.69 8.76
N GLN A 79 6.99 6.22 8.53
CA GLN A 79 7.47 7.45 9.18
C GLN A 79 6.62 8.68 8.82
N GLU A 80 6.13 8.75 7.59
CA GLU A 80 5.19 9.78 7.11
C GLU A 80 3.77 9.62 7.68
N GLY A 81 3.47 8.54 8.40
CA GLY A 81 2.15 8.25 8.95
C GLY A 81 1.11 7.78 7.92
N LYS A 82 1.53 7.51 6.67
CA LYS A 82 0.64 7.04 5.60
C LYS A 82 0.21 5.59 5.78
N ILE A 83 1.04 4.79 6.45
CA ILE A 83 0.72 3.41 6.84
C ILE A 83 1.14 3.17 8.30
N LEU A 84 0.46 2.26 9.01
CA LEU A 84 0.92 1.79 10.32
C LEU A 84 1.82 0.56 10.21
N ASN A 85 1.47 -0.37 9.32
CA ASN A 85 2.16 -1.65 9.16
C ASN A 85 2.29 -2.04 7.68
N LEU A 86 3.33 -2.83 7.40
CA LEU A 86 3.56 -3.56 6.15
C LEU A 86 3.37 -5.07 6.40
#